data_AF-A0A315AEN3-F1
#
_entry.id   AF-A0A315AEN3-F1
#
_cell.length_a   1.000
_cell.length_b   1.000
_cell.length_c   1.000
_cell.angle_alpha   90.00
_cell.angle_beta   90.00
_cell.angle_gamma   90.00
#
_symmetry.space_group_name_H-M   'P 1'
#
loop_
_entity.id
_entity.type
_entity.pdbx_description
1 polymer ?
#
loop_
_entity_poly.entity_id
_entity_poly.type
_entity_poly.pdbx_seq_one_letter_code
_entity_poly.pdbx_strand_id
1 'polypeptide(L)'
;MFWKKRRKLMPPQRAAATESTNRVFSAFRPRKPKSAQGVAPDLTLLEGSSGNKTLVLGLSWKAVVTAGTQSKTSRNAALKVRATHMVVAPAILGLGRLTLKRADNLVSAAMLAAQHARDGLFALRLPDERVWLCTVQNGKPSGAELIMDSIADAIERLRQIKDGGVTLPVHSDLQHVPGGSELLAFADLMLMPPGSWARVQQVGAQSLFKRIPVPVQIALGLLVVGLLSYEVYLQQQQDDKVSQSQAKKLRQKEEGQQLWAAVIAKELGKRAHHLDIQKLFDSFLPLPVQLQGWALQNAQCTSSFANETKLWSCEASYSAPEPTTGKSFAPNSKVNVPTGFEVEYLPAKALKLTWQVKHAAMPIAQDALETVNHHLVQTASIVQSNLGSLMSTSDIKFASIQVQPPKFEDGRVIDMPVNAVLLQQANISLRARFQVFKEFVALPVDWQTARLTMNPGDRPEIVLDMTGAVYAK
;
A
#
# COMPACT_ATOMS: atom_id res chain seq x y z
N MET A 1 4.06 -37.56 -22.43
CA MET A 1 4.11 -37.48 -23.90
C MET A 1 5.56 -37.67 -24.34
N PHE A 2 5.78 -38.69 -25.17
CA PHE A 2 7.04 -39.03 -25.81
C PHE A 2 7.52 -37.90 -26.75
N TRP A 3 8.83 -37.69 -26.88
CA TRP A 3 9.52 -37.90 -28.17
C TRP A 3 11.06 -37.85 -28.07
N LYS A 4 11.68 -38.83 -28.74
CA LYS A 4 13.12 -39.08 -28.97
C LYS A 4 13.69 -38.01 -29.92
N LYS A 5 14.88 -37.43 -29.75
CA LYS A 5 16.28 -37.92 -29.87
C LYS A 5 16.78 -38.24 -31.30
N ARG A 6 17.89 -37.56 -31.64
CA ARG A 6 18.96 -37.81 -32.66
C ARG A 6 18.65 -37.39 -34.10
N ARG A 7 19.58 -36.94 -34.97
CA ARG A 7 20.96 -36.39 -35.00
C ARG A 7 21.53 -36.79 -36.38
N LYS A 8 22.16 -35.81 -37.05
CA LYS A 8 23.32 -35.90 -37.99
C LYS A 8 23.14 -36.58 -39.36
N LEU A 9 23.57 -35.87 -40.42
CA LEU A 9 24.83 -36.13 -41.14
C LEU A 9 25.19 -34.98 -42.10
N MET A 10 26.43 -35.02 -42.56
CA MET A 10 27.36 -33.95 -42.95
C MET A 10 27.41 -33.67 -44.50
N PRO A 11 28.22 -32.71 -44.98
CA PRO A 11 28.18 -32.04 -46.31
C PRO A 11 29.18 -32.71 -47.29
N PRO A 12 29.92 -32.06 -48.23
CA PRO A 12 29.84 -30.76 -48.96
C PRO A 12 30.04 -30.93 -50.49
N GLN A 13 30.18 -29.86 -51.29
CA GLN A 13 31.29 -29.71 -52.28
C GLN A 13 31.32 -28.36 -53.02
N ARG A 14 32.55 -27.99 -53.40
CA ARG A 14 33.08 -26.74 -53.98
C ARG A 14 33.09 -26.74 -55.53
N ALA A 15 33.30 -25.55 -56.10
CA ALA A 15 34.21 -25.17 -57.21
C ALA A 15 33.49 -24.22 -58.21
N ALA A 16 33.92 -22.96 -58.42
CA ALA A 16 35.09 -22.49 -59.20
C ALA A 16 34.97 -22.86 -60.70
N ALA A 17 35.27 -22.05 -61.72
CA ALA A 17 35.72 -20.67 -61.90
C ALA A 17 35.73 -20.39 -63.44
N THR A 18 36.07 -19.15 -63.82
CA THR A 18 36.85 -18.73 -65.03
C THR A 18 36.23 -18.90 -66.43
N GLU A 19 35.99 -17.82 -67.19
CA GLU A 19 36.87 -17.15 -68.20
C GLU A 19 36.21 -17.31 -69.59
N SER A 20 36.34 -16.50 -70.64
CA SER A 20 37.17 -15.33 -70.98
C SER A 20 36.62 -14.65 -72.26
N THR A 21 37.04 -13.39 -72.47
CA THR A 21 37.35 -12.71 -73.75
C THR A 21 36.28 -12.44 -74.82
N ASN A 22 36.07 -11.16 -75.19
CA ASN A 22 36.82 -10.54 -76.31
C ASN A 22 36.61 -9.02 -76.48
N ARG A 23 37.66 -8.39 -77.05
CA ARG A 23 37.92 -6.96 -77.35
C ARG A 23 36.89 -6.36 -78.36
N VAL A 24 36.69 -5.05 -78.56
CA VAL A 24 37.58 -4.00 -79.14
C VAL A 24 36.91 -2.59 -79.06
N PHE A 25 37.74 -1.57 -78.77
CA PHE A 25 37.69 -0.10 -78.93
C PHE A 25 36.48 0.67 -79.55
N SER A 26 36.05 1.76 -78.88
CA SER A 26 36.22 3.17 -79.33
C SER A 26 35.43 4.22 -78.50
N ALA A 27 35.97 5.44 -78.44
CA ALA A 27 35.41 6.71 -77.95
C ALA A 27 35.22 6.94 -76.43
N PHE A 28 36.24 7.52 -75.78
CA PHE A 28 36.13 8.18 -74.48
C PHE A 28 35.29 9.47 -74.60
N ARG A 29 33.99 9.37 -74.40
CA ARG A 29 33.23 10.46 -73.76
C ARG A 29 33.57 10.43 -72.27
N PRO A 30 33.84 11.55 -71.59
CA PRO A 30 33.94 11.55 -70.15
C PRO A 30 32.64 10.97 -69.59
N ARG A 31 32.74 9.78 -68.96
CA ARG A 31 31.62 9.15 -68.29
C ARG A 31 31.12 10.13 -67.23
N LYS A 32 29.91 10.68 -67.43
CA LYS A 32 29.12 11.19 -66.32
C LYS A 32 29.16 10.10 -65.25
N PRO A 33 29.59 10.39 -64.00
CA PRO A 33 29.37 9.43 -62.93
C PRO A 33 27.87 9.11 -62.96
N LYS A 34 27.54 7.82 -63.06
CA LYS A 34 26.17 7.34 -62.93
C LYS A 34 25.72 7.75 -61.53
N SER A 35 25.12 8.93 -61.39
CA SER A 35 24.41 9.29 -60.16
C SER A 35 23.39 8.19 -59.95
N ALA A 36 23.42 7.54 -58.80
CA ALA A 36 22.37 6.64 -58.35
C ALA A 36 21.02 7.35 -58.56
N GLN A 37 20.32 7.02 -59.65
CA GLN A 37 19.05 7.63 -60.01
C GLN A 37 18.02 7.13 -59.01
N GLY A 38 17.82 7.90 -57.93
CA GLY A 38 16.67 7.70 -57.05
C GLY A 38 16.86 8.04 -55.58
N VAL A 39 18.07 8.35 -55.10
CA VAL A 39 18.29 8.66 -53.67
C VAL A 39 19.04 9.98 -53.51
N ALA A 40 18.49 10.88 -52.69
CA ALA A 40 19.14 12.13 -52.32
C ALA A 40 20.39 11.89 -51.45
N PRO A 41 21.45 12.71 -51.57
CA PRO A 41 22.67 12.56 -50.81
C PRO A 41 22.45 12.78 -49.31
N ASP A 42 23.31 12.21 -48.48
CA ASP A 42 23.33 12.47 -47.04
C ASP A 42 23.92 13.86 -46.76
N LEU A 43 23.23 14.60 -45.90
CA LEU A 43 23.59 15.97 -45.53
C LEU A 43 24.52 15.99 -44.33
N THR A 44 25.51 16.88 -44.39
CA THR A 44 26.36 17.20 -43.24
C THR A 44 25.89 18.50 -42.61
N LEU A 45 25.77 18.51 -41.28
CA LEU A 45 25.39 19.69 -40.51
C LEU A 45 26.62 20.25 -39.81
N LEU A 46 26.80 21.56 -39.89
CA LEU A 46 27.78 22.29 -39.09
C LEU A 46 27.07 23.35 -38.27
N GLU A 47 27.13 23.21 -36.96
CA GLU A 47 26.55 24.14 -36.01
C GLU A 47 27.50 25.32 -35.77
N GLY A 48 26.93 26.53 -35.72
CA GLY A 48 27.70 27.71 -35.34
C GLY A 48 27.97 27.73 -33.84
N SER A 49 29.10 28.33 -33.44
CA SER A 49 29.47 28.54 -32.04
C SER A 49 28.42 29.31 -31.23
N SER A 50 27.56 30.10 -31.90
CA SER A 50 26.45 30.82 -31.27
C SER A 50 25.15 30.02 -31.16
N GLY A 51 25.09 28.80 -31.71
CA GLY A 51 23.87 27.95 -31.72
C GLY A 51 22.70 28.50 -32.55
N ASN A 52 22.82 29.71 -33.11
CA ASN A 52 21.70 30.41 -33.72
C ASN A 52 21.38 29.95 -35.15
N LYS A 53 22.32 29.30 -35.86
CA LYS A 53 22.09 28.78 -37.21
C LYS A 53 22.96 27.55 -37.45
N THR A 54 22.43 26.61 -38.22
CA THR A 54 23.13 25.38 -38.62
C THR A 54 23.26 25.36 -40.13
N LEU A 55 24.50 25.32 -40.63
CA LEU A 55 24.75 25.21 -42.06
C LEU A 55 24.61 23.77 -42.53
N VAL A 56 23.90 23.62 -43.64
CA VAL A 56 23.65 22.36 -44.32
C VAL A 56 24.53 22.29 -45.55
N LEU A 57 25.31 21.21 -45.62
CA LEU A 57 26.25 20.89 -46.69
C LEU A 57 25.84 19.58 -47.37
N GLY A 58 26.29 19.39 -48.61
CA GLY A 58 26.08 18.16 -49.37
C GLY A 58 24.77 18.12 -50.14
N LEU A 59 24.14 19.28 -50.41
CA LEU A 59 22.92 19.32 -51.21
C LEU A 59 23.20 18.95 -52.68
N SER A 60 22.25 18.24 -53.29
CA SER A 60 22.21 18.05 -54.73
C SER A 60 21.26 19.05 -55.38
N TRP A 61 21.81 19.90 -56.24
CA TRP A 61 21.14 21.00 -56.92
C TRP A 61 20.65 20.57 -58.30
N LYS A 62 19.37 20.85 -58.56
CA LYS A 62 18.72 20.58 -59.85
C LYS A 62 18.02 21.84 -60.35
N ALA A 63 18.16 22.11 -61.65
CA ALA A 63 17.34 23.12 -62.30
C ALA A 63 15.87 22.68 -62.28
N VAL A 64 14.97 23.62 -61.99
CA VAL A 64 13.53 23.39 -62.00
C VAL A 64 12.88 24.39 -62.96
N VAL A 65 12.15 23.87 -63.93
CA VAL A 65 11.37 24.65 -64.89
C VAL A 65 9.95 24.78 -64.35
N THR A 66 9.67 25.75 -63.48
CA THR A 66 8.28 26.02 -63.08
C THR A 66 8.00 27.50 -62.86
N ALA A 67 7.01 28.01 -63.62
CA ALA A 67 6.30 29.25 -63.33
C ALA A 67 5.21 28.97 -62.27
N GLY A 68 5.22 29.71 -61.16
CA GLY A 68 4.02 29.95 -60.34
C GLY A 68 3.66 28.99 -59.19
N THR A 69 4.04 27.71 -59.17
CA THR A 69 3.68 26.80 -58.04
C THR A 69 4.85 25.93 -57.56
N GLN A 70 5.85 26.57 -56.95
CA GLN A 70 7.10 25.91 -56.56
C GLN A 70 6.95 24.89 -55.42
N SER A 71 5.94 24.97 -54.53
CA SER A 71 5.91 24.13 -53.32
C SER A 71 5.48 22.68 -53.56
N LYS A 72 4.40 22.43 -54.32
CA LYS A 72 3.88 21.07 -54.56
C LYS A 72 4.75 20.27 -55.51
N THR A 73 5.21 20.89 -56.59
CA THR A 73 6.06 20.27 -57.62
C THR A 73 7.44 19.91 -57.04
N SER A 74 8.07 20.83 -56.30
CA SER A 74 9.35 20.59 -55.62
C SER A 74 9.23 19.51 -54.55
N ARG A 75 8.12 19.50 -53.78
CA ARG A 75 7.90 18.45 -52.77
C ARG A 75 7.74 17.07 -53.41
N ASN A 76 7.02 16.96 -54.52
CA ASN A 76 6.90 15.69 -55.24
C ASN A 76 8.24 15.25 -55.84
N ALA A 77 9.05 16.18 -56.36
CA ALA A 77 10.40 15.88 -56.83
C ALA A 77 11.31 15.40 -55.69
N ALA A 78 11.22 16.03 -54.52
CA ALA A 78 11.96 15.63 -53.32
C ALA A 78 11.55 14.23 -52.82
N LEU A 79 10.24 13.95 -52.75
CA LEU A 79 9.71 12.64 -52.37
C LEU A 79 10.12 11.54 -53.34
N LYS A 80 10.16 11.82 -54.66
CA LYS A 80 10.60 10.86 -55.68
C LYS A 80 12.05 10.39 -55.47
N VAL A 81 12.90 11.23 -54.91
CA VAL A 81 14.30 10.89 -54.59
C VAL A 81 14.52 10.56 -53.10
N ARG A 82 13.44 10.36 -52.34
CA ARG A 82 13.48 10.08 -50.88
C ARG A 82 14.25 11.12 -50.07
N ALA A 83 14.26 12.38 -50.52
CA ALA A 83 14.82 13.48 -49.75
C ALA A 83 13.98 13.73 -48.49
N THR A 84 14.63 13.93 -47.34
CA THR A 84 13.95 14.36 -46.11
C THR A 84 13.98 15.87 -45.94
N HIS A 85 14.88 16.56 -46.64
CA HIS A 85 15.06 18.00 -46.60
C HIS A 85 15.24 18.58 -48.01
N MET A 86 14.76 19.80 -48.22
CA MET A 86 14.87 20.50 -49.50
C MET A 86 15.08 22.01 -49.32
N VAL A 87 15.75 22.63 -50.29
CA VAL A 87 15.87 24.10 -50.42
C VAL A 87 15.23 24.50 -51.73
N VAL A 88 14.30 25.44 -51.68
CA VAL A 88 13.58 25.91 -52.86
C VAL A 88 13.97 27.36 -53.12
N ALA A 89 14.57 27.60 -54.28
CA ALA A 89 14.96 28.94 -54.74
C ALA A 89 14.58 29.14 -56.22
N PRO A 90 14.57 30.38 -56.75
CA PRO A 90 14.11 30.65 -58.11
C PRO A 90 14.84 29.81 -59.18
N ALA A 91 14.09 28.91 -59.80
CA ALA A 91 14.53 27.97 -60.85
C ALA A 91 15.55 26.89 -60.41
N ILE A 92 15.79 26.69 -59.11
CA ILE A 92 16.65 25.63 -58.59
C ILE A 92 16.07 24.95 -57.35
N LEU A 93 16.42 23.69 -57.16
CA LEU A 93 15.99 22.86 -56.04
C LEU A 93 17.20 22.11 -55.48
N GLY A 94 17.51 22.37 -54.21
CA GLY A 94 18.49 21.63 -53.43
C GLY A 94 17.81 20.48 -52.70
N LEU A 95 18.38 19.27 -52.77
CA LEU A 95 17.80 18.05 -52.19
C LEU A 95 18.83 17.31 -51.36
N GLY A 96 18.38 16.77 -50.21
CA GLY A 96 19.22 15.92 -49.38
C GLY A 96 18.44 15.13 -48.33
N ARG A 97 19.17 14.23 -47.66
CA ARG A 97 18.68 13.38 -46.59
C ARG A 97 19.45 13.66 -45.31
N LEU A 98 18.70 13.99 -44.27
CA LEU A 98 19.18 14.04 -42.90
C LEU A 98 18.59 12.85 -42.12
N THR A 99 19.44 12.13 -41.40
CA THR A 99 19.09 10.99 -40.54
C THR A 99 18.75 11.41 -39.10
N LEU A 100 19.26 12.56 -38.66
CA LEU A 100 19.08 13.06 -37.32
C LEU A 100 17.74 13.80 -37.13
N LYS A 101 17.14 13.64 -35.95
CA LYS A 101 15.89 14.30 -35.56
C LYS A 101 16.17 15.70 -35.01
N ARG A 102 15.58 16.70 -35.69
CA ARG A 102 15.44 18.11 -35.30
C ARG A 102 16.74 18.87 -35.10
N ALA A 103 17.19 19.49 -36.19
CA ALA A 103 17.94 20.73 -36.12
C ALA A 103 16.98 21.86 -36.55
N ASP A 104 16.85 22.87 -35.70
CA ASP A 104 16.08 24.07 -36.01
C ASP A 104 16.98 25.10 -36.71
N ASN A 105 16.38 25.97 -37.52
CA ASN A 105 17.09 27.01 -38.30
C ASN A 105 18.22 26.50 -39.23
N LEU A 106 17.89 25.49 -40.04
CA LEU A 106 18.77 24.95 -41.07
C LEU A 106 18.92 25.92 -42.27
N VAL A 107 20.16 26.23 -42.65
CA VAL A 107 20.51 27.15 -43.73
C VAL A 107 21.47 26.48 -44.71
N SER A 108 21.26 26.61 -46.01
CA SER A 108 22.16 26.05 -47.03
C SER A 108 23.44 26.86 -47.17
N ALA A 109 24.60 26.20 -47.01
CA ALA A 109 25.90 26.84 -47.22
C ALA A 109 26.11 27.29 -48.67
N ALA A 110 25.70 26.49 -49.66
CA ALA A 110 25.84 26.88 -51.07
C ALA A 110 24.99 28.10 -51.43
N MET A 111 23.82 28.24 -50.83
CA MET A 111 23.02 29.45 -51.01
C MET A 111 23.73 30.68 -50.43
N LEU A 112 24.42 30.55 -49.29
CA LEU A 112 25.25 31.65 -48.78
C LEU A 112 26.47 31.94 -49.67
N ALA A 113 27.12 30.90 -50.20
CA ALA A 113 28.19 31.07 -51.19
C ALA A 113 27.69 31.81 -52.45
N ALA A 114 26.48 31.48 -52.90
CA ALA A 114 25.83 32.18 -54.01
C ALA A 114 25.40 33.62 -53.70
N GLN A 115 25.27 33.96 -52.41
CA GLN A 115 25.11 35.34 -51.95
C GLN A 115 26.43 36.12 -52.04
N HIS A 116 27.54 35.47 -51.74
CA HIS A 116 28.87 36.07 -51.72
C HIS A 116 29.36 36.41 -53.13
N ALA A 117 29.30 35.46 -54.06
CA ALA A 117 29.71 35.65 -55.45
C ALA A 117 28.67 35.10 -56.42
N ARG A 118 28.45 35.83 -57.53
CA ARG A 118 27.52 35.38 -58.58
C ARG A 118 28.05 34.16 -59.34
N ASP A 119 29.35 34.06 -59.55
CA ASP A 119 30.00 33.00 -60.30
C ASP A 119 31.27 32.61 -59.56
N GLY A 120 31.45 31.33 -59.24
CA GLY A 120 32.63 30.89 -58.48
C GLY A 120 32.67 29.41 -58.14
N LEU A 121 33.88 28.91 -57.95
CA LEU A 121 34.18 27.62 -57.33
C LEU A 121 34.61 27.87 -55.88
N PHE A 122 33.89 27.27 -54.94
CA PHE A 122 34.19 27.40 -53.52
C PHE A 122 34.88 26.14 -53.04
N ALA A 123 36.01 26.30 -52.38
CA ALA A 123 36.76 25.21 -51.75
C ALA A 123 37.21 25.63 -50.37
N LEU A 124 36.37 25.35 -49.37
CA LEU A 124 36.53 25.89 -48.03
C LEU A 124 36.85 24.76 -47.05
N ARG A 125 37.84 24.99 -46.18
CA ARG A 125 38.17 24.07 -45.10
C ARG A 125 37.07 24.08 -44.04
N LEU A 126 36.65 22.89 -43.63
CA LEU A 126 35.70 22.67 -42.54
C LEU A 126 36.44 22.54 -41.19
N PRO A 127 35.76 22.71 -40.05
CA PRO A 127 36.39 22.61 -38.73
C PRO A 127 37.08 21.26 -38.42
N ASP A 128 36.71 20.21 -39.14
CA ASP A 128 37.27 18.86 -39.02
C ASP A 128 38.31 18.54 -40.10
N GLU A 129 38.92 19.57 -40.69
CA GLU A 129 39.95 19.50 -41.75
C GLU A 129 39.49 18.93 -43.11
N ARG A 130 38.21 18.52 -43.23
CA ARG A 130 37.62 18.19 -44.53
C ARG A 130 37.44 19.43 -45.38
N VAL A 131 37.24 19.26 -46.68
CA VAL A 131 37.01 20.38 -47.61
C VAL A 131 35.63 20.29 -48.23
N TRP A 132 34.88 21.37 -48.14
CA TRP A 132 33.62 21.52 -48.86
C TRP A 132 33.84 22.18 -50.21
N LEU A 133 33.37 21.52 -51.27
CA LEU A 133 33.39 22.01 -52.64
C LEU A 133 31.97 22.35 -53.11
N CYS A 134 31.82 23.55 -53.64
CA CYS A 134 30.56 24.01 -54.24
C CYS A 134 30.83 24.79 -55.53
N THR A 135 29.91 24.72 -56.50
CA THR A 135 29.96 25.50 -57.73
C THR A 135 28.73 26.39 -57.83
N VAL A 136 28.96 27.69 -57.94
CA VAL A 136 27.92 28.70 -58.15
C VAL A 136 28.07 29.28 -59.55
N GLN A 137 26.95 29.35 -60.27
CA GLN A 137 26.85 30.01 -61.57
C GLN A 137 25.59 30.88 -61.61
N ASN A 138 25.69 32.11 -62.07
CA ASN A 138 24.59 33.08 -62.16
C ASN A 138 23.81 33.24 -60.83
N GLY A 139 24.54 33.26 -59.70
CA GLY A 139 24.00 33.38 -58.34
C GLY A 139 23.24 32.14 -57.88
N LYS A 140 23.52 30.97 -58.48
CA LYS A 140 22.81 29.72 -58.20
C LYS A 140 23.79 28.57 -58.03
N PRO A 141 23.69 27.81 -56.93
CA PRO A 141 24.40 26.55 -56.82
C PRO A 141 23.99 25.57 -57.92
N SER A 142 24.96 24.80 -58.40
CA SER A 142 24.76 23.84 -59.48
C SER A 142 25.45 22.51 -59.17
N GLY A 143 24.88 21.41 -59.67
CA GLY A 143 25.46 20.07 -59.49
C GLY A 143 25.29 19.52 -58.08
N ALA A 144 26.25 18.73 -57.62
CA ALA A 144 26.28 18.21 -56.26
C ALA A 144 27.41 18.90 -55.49
N GLU A 145 27.11 19.37 -54.28
CA GLU A 145 28.14 19.74 -53.33
C GLU A 145 28.93 18.49 -52.93
N LEU A 146 30.24 18.63 -52.81
CA LEU A 146 31.12 17.54 -52.39
C LEU A 146 31.77 17.91 -51.06
N ILE A 147 31.93 16.90 -50.20
CA ILE A 147 32.73 17.00 -48.99
C ILE A 147 33.85 16.00 -49.17
N MET A 148 35.08 16.49 -49.15
CA MET A 148 36.29 15.71 -49.40
C MET A 148 37.07 15.53 -48.12
N ASP A 149 37.54 14.31 -47.87
CA ASP A 149 38.25 13.96 -46.63
C ASP A 149 39.69 14.49 -46.59
N SER A 150 40.23 14.92 -47.74
CA SER A 150 41.61 15.38 -47.88
C SER A 150 41.69 16.66 -48.69
N ILE A 151 42.52 17.60 -48.22
CA ILE A 151 42.86 18.84 -48.92
C ILE A 151 43.54 18.55 -50.26
N ALA A 152 44.41 17.55 -50.32
CA ALA A 152 45.11 17.18 -51.55
C ALA A 152 44.12 16.73 -52.63
N ASP A 153 43.13 15.92 -52.24
CA ASP A 153 42.10 15.44 -53.16
C ASP A 153 41.18 16.57 -53.62
N ALA A 154 40.88 17.53 -52.74
CA ALA A 154 40.11 18.71 -53.10
C ALA A 154 40.85 19.61 -54.11
N ILE A 155 42.16 19.82 -53.92
CA ILE A 155 43.00 20.57 -54.86
C ILE A 155 43.08 19.86 -56.21
N GLU A 156 43.26 18.54 -56.22
CA GLU A 156 43.25 17.74 -57.44
C GLU A 156 41.89 17.80 -58.14
N ARG A 157 40.79 17.77 -57.37
CA ARG A 157 39.45 17.92 -57.92
C ARG A 157 39.23 19.30 -58.55
N LEU A 158 39.72 20.37 -57.92
CA LEU A 158 39.69 21.72 -58.49
C LEU A 158 40.49 21.81 -59.80
N ARG A 159 41.67 21.19 -59.85
CA ARG A 159 42.50 21.12 -61.06
C ARG A 159 41.73 20.45 -62.20
N GLN A 160 41.11 19.29 -61.93
CA GLN A 160 40.29 18.59 -62.93
C GLN A 160 39.10 19.41 -63.42
N ILE A 161 38.47 20.21 -62.55
CA ILE A 161 37.37 21.09 -62.95
C ILE A 161 37.89 22.22 -63.86
N LYS A 162 39.03 22.83 -63.54
CA LYS A 162 39.67 23.86 -64.38
C LYS A 162 40.13 23.30 -65.73
N ASP A 163 40.79 22.14 -65.74
CA ASP A 163 41.24 21.46 -66.96
C ASP A 163 40.05 21.05 -67.86
N GLY A 164 38.88 20.85 -67.26
CA GLY A 164 37.61 20.64 -67.96
C GLY A 164 37.04 21.89 -68.66
N GLY A 165 37.76 23.01 -68.67
CA GLY A 165 37.39 24.25 -69.35
C GLY A 165 36.48 25.19 -68.55
N VAL A 166 36.34 24.97 -67.23
CA VAL A 166 35.53 25.84 -66.35
C VAL A 166 36.38 27.02 -65.90
N THR A 167 36.08 28.23 -66.40
CA THR A 167 36.80 29.48 -66.11
C THR A 167 36.13 30.31 -65.01
N LEU A 168 35.83 29.70 -63.86
CA LEU A 168 35.24 30.39 -62.71
C LEU A 168 36.32 30.84 -61.70
N PRO A 169 36.16 31.99 -61.02
CA PRO A 169 37.06 32.37 -59.94
C PRO A 169 36.95 31.36 -58.79
N VAL A 170 38.06 31.15 -58.07
CA VAL A 170 38.09 30.21 -56.94
C VAL A 170 38.11 30.99 -55.64
N HIS A 171 37.17 30.72 -54.74
CA HIS A 171 37.12 31.26 -53.38
C HIS A 171 37.56 30.18 -52.40
N SER A 172 38.66 30.40 -51.70
CA SER A 172 39.28 29.36 -50.89
C SER A 172 40.24 29.91 -49.82
N ASP A 173 40.27 29.24 -48.68
CA ASP A 173 41.26 29.38 -47.60
C ASP A 173 42.39 28.34 -47.70
N LEU A 174 42.39 27.51 -48.75
CA LEU A 174 43.41 26.51 -48.98
C LEU A 174 44.66 27.15 -49.61
N GLN A 175 45.82 26.63 -49.23
CA GLN A 175 47.08 27.00 -49.88
C GLN A 175 47.25 26.21 -51.19
N HIS A 176 48.01 26.77 -52.15
CA HIS A 176 48.35 26.11 -53.42
C HIS A 176 47.15 25.79 -54.35
N VAL A 177 46.10 26.60 -54.30
CA VAL A 177 44.95 26.49 -55.20
C VAL A 177 45.39 26.83 -56.65
N PRO A 178 45.05 26.00 -57.65
CA PRO A 178 45.49 26.21 -59.02
C PRO A 178 44.91 27.51 -59.59
N GLY A 179 45.75 28.38 -60.15
CA GLY A 179 45.33 29.63 -60.80
C GLY A 179 44.92 30.75 -59.85
N GLY A 180 45.33 30.70 -58.58
CA GLY A 180 45.01 31.69 -57.57
C GLY A 180 43.61 31.53 -56.98
N SER A 181 43.41 32.09 -55.79
CA SER A 181 42.11 32.14 -55.12
C SER A 181 41.88 33.47 -54.41
N GLU A 182 40.63 33.88 -54.34
CA GLU A 182 40.18 34.92 -53.43
C GLU A 182 39.99 34.32 -52.04
N LEU A 183 40.57 34.96 -51.01
CA LEU A 183 40.52 34.46 -49.65
C LEU A 183 39.09 34.51 -49.12
N LEU A 184 38.56 33.34 -48.77
CA LEU A 184 37.28 33.17 -48.09
C LEU A 184 37.40 31.94 -47.21
N ALA A 185 37.05 32.05 -45.93
CA ALA A 185 36.99 30.92 -45.01
C ALA A 185 35.54 30.45 -44.82
N PHE A 186 35.37 29.19 -44.39
CA PHE A 186 34.03 28.69 -44.06
C PHE A 186 33.37 29.49 -42.92
N ALA A 187 34.18 30.00 -41.99
CA ALA A 187 33.71 30.86 -40.90
C ALA A 187 33.04 32.15 -41.40
N ASP A 188 33.45 32.69 -42.55
CA ASP A 188 32.84 33.89 -43.11
C ASP A 188 31.40 33.63 -43.57
N LEU A 189 31.13 32.45 -44.14
CA LEU A 189 29.76 32.01 -44.44
C LEU A 189 28.92 31.84 -43.16
N MET A 190 29.55 31.38 -42.07
CA MET A 190 28.91 31.30 -40.76
C MET A 190 28.54 32.67 -40.16
N LEU A 191 29.07 33.77 -40.68
CA LEU A 191 28.71 35.12 -40.24
C LEU A 191 27.67 35.80 -41.15
N MET A 192 27.49 35.31 -42.39
CA MET A 192 26.53 35.91 -43.33
C MET A 192 25.06 35.76 -42.89
N PRO A 193 24.23 36.81 -42.98
CA PRO A 193 22.82 36.74 -42.62
C PRO A 193 22.04 35.90 -43.67
N PRO A 194 21.28 34.87 -43.24
CA PRO A 194 20.57 34.01 -44.18
C PRO A 194 19.29 34.66 -44.71
N GLY A 195 19.15 34.74 -46.03
CA GLY A 195 17.87 35.04 -46.68
C GLY A 195 16.86 33.90 -46.54
N SER A 196 15.56 34.19 -46.72
CA SER A 196 14.48 33.19 -46.68
C SER A 196 14.67 32.05 -47.70
N TRP A 197 15.32 32.35 -48.83
CA TRP A 197 15.66 31.43 -49.91
C TRP A 197 16.80 30.47 -49.58
N ALA A 198 17.58 30.73 -48.54
CA ALA A 198 18.64 29.84 -48.06
C ALA A 198 18.13 28.81 -47.03
N ARG A 199 16.88 28.92 -46.57
CA ARG A 199 16.33 28.04 -45.53
C ARG A 199 16.02 26.65 -46.07
N VAL A 200 16.47 25.65 -45.32
CA VAL A 200 16.24 24.24 -45.61
C VAL A 200 14.93 23.81 -44.93
N GLN A 201 14.02 23.25 -45.71
CA GLN A 201 12.68 22.85 -45.27
C GLN A 201 12.59 21.32 -45.16
N GLN A 202 11.90 20.82 -44.13
CA GLN A 202 11.63 19.41 -43.98
C GLN A 202 10.54 18.96 -44.96
N VAL A 203 10.81 17.90 -45.71
CA VAL A 203 9.84 17.22 -46.57
C VAL A 203 8.99 16.33 -45.65
N GLY A 204 7.95 16.93 -45.04
CA GLY A 204 7.15 16.25 -44.01
C GLY A 204 6.65 14.86 -44.45
N ALA A 205 6.78 13.88 -43.55
CA ALA A 205 6.39 12.49 -43.78
C ALA A 205 4.92 12.41 -44.19
N GLN A 206 4.62 11.63 -45.22
CA GLN A 206 3.23 11.28 -45.53
C GLN A 206 2.70 10.44 -44.37
N SER A 207 1.72 10.96 -43.63
CA SER A 207 1.06 10.23 -42.54
C SER A 207 0.60 8.86 -43.03
N LEU A 208 1.12 7.79 -42.41
CA LEU A 208 0.73 6.40 -42.70
C LEU A 208 -0.77 6.17 -42.46
N PHE A 209 -1.40 6.97 -41.58
CA PHE A 209 -2.84 6.92 -41.31
C PHE A 209 -3.71 7.31 -42.52
N LYS A 210 -3.18 8.09 -43.49
CA LYS A 210 -3.92 8.40 -44.72
C LYS A 210 -3.94 7.26 -45.74
N ARG A 211 -3.22 6.15 -45.49
CA ARG A 211 -3.22 4.95 -46.37
C ARG A 211 -4.18 3.85 -45.93
N ILE A 212 -4.71 3.90 -44.70
CA ILE A 212 -5.57 2.84 -44.18
C ILE A 212 -7.04 3.20 -44.46
N PRO A 213 -7.83 2.34 -45.12
CA PRO A 213 -9.26 2.56 -45.34
C PRO A 213 -10.00 2.76 -44.01
N VAL A 214 -10.91 3.74 -43.97
CA VAL A 214 -11.73 4.11 -42.81
C VAL A 214 -12.39 2.91 -42.08
N PRO A 215 -12.99 1.90 -42.76
CA PRO A 215 -13.63 0.79 -42.04
C PRO A 215 -12.65 -0.03 -41.18
N VAL A 216 -11.38 -0.14 -41.59
CA VAL A 216 -10.35 -0.84 -40.80
C VAL A 216 -9.99 -0.07 -39.53
N GLN A 217 -10.03 1.27 -39.59
CA GLN A 217 -9.75 2.11 -38.44
C GLN A 217 -10.84 1.95 -37.36
N ILE A 218 -12.11 1.84 -37.76
CA ILE A 218 -13.24 1.64 -36.85
C ILE A 218 -13.16 0.26 -36.18
N ALA A 219 -12.88 -0.80 -36.94
CA ALA A 219 -12.75 -2.15 -36.41
C ALA A 219 -11.61 -2.26 -35.38
N LEU A 220 -10.47 -1.62 -35.64
CA LEU A 220 -9.35 -1.56 -34.70
C LEU A 220 -9.74 -0.81 -33.41
N GLY A 221 -10.49 0.28 -33.53
CA GLY A 221 -11.00 1.04 -32.38
C GLY A 221 -11.91 0.20 -31.49
N LEU A 222 -12.87 -0.52 -32.07
CA LEU A 222 -13.78 -1.39 -31.33
C LEU A 222 -13.06 -2.55 -30.63
N LEU A 223 -12.05 -3.14 -31.28
CA LEU A 223 -11.23 -4.19 -30.68
C LEU A 223 -10.49 -3.68 -29.43
N VAL A 224 -9.90 -2.48 -29.50
CA VAL A 224 -9.20 -1.88 -28.36
C VAL A 224 -10.17 -1.60 -27.22
N VAL A 225 -11.35 -1.05 -27.50
CA VAL A 225 -12.39 -0.82 -26.48
C VAL A 225 -12.84 -2.14 -25.85
N GLY A 226 -13.04 -3.20 -26.65
CA GLY A 226 -13.40 -4.52 -26.16
C GLY A 226 -12.35 -5.11 -25.22
N LEU A 227 -11.07 -5.05 -25.59
CA LEU A 227 -9.98 -5.54 -24.75
C LEU A 227 -9.87 -4.77 -23.42
N LEU A 228 -9.98 -3.44 -23.47
CA LEU A 228 -9.95 -2.61 -22.26
C LEU A 228 -11.15 -2.91 -21.34
N SER A 229 -12.35 -3.10 -21.90
CA SER A 229 -13.53 -3.44 -21.10
C SER A 229 -13.43 -4.82 -20.43
N TYR A 230 -12.75 -5.78 -21.08
CA TYR A 230 -12.53 -7.11 -20.53
C TYR A 230 -11.55 -7.10 -19.35
N GLU A 231 -10.47 -6.31 -19.43
CA GLU A 231 -9.54 -6.14 -18.31
C GLU A 231 -10.21 -5.52 -17.09
N VAL A 232 -11.04 -4.49 -17.28
CA VAL A 232 -11.81 -3.86 -16.19
C VAL A 232 -12.75 -4.87 -15.52
N TYR A 233 -13.44 -5.70 -16.30
CA TYR A 233 -14.32 -6.74 -15.76
C TYR A 233 -13.57 -7.78 -14.92
N LEU A 234 -12.40 -8.23 -15.38
CA LEU A 234 -11.56 -9.18 -14.64
C LEU A 234 -11.05 -8.59 -13.33
N GLN A 235 -10.67 -7.31 -13.34
CA GLN A 235 -10.20 -6.61 -12.14
C GLN A 235 -11.32 -6.48 -11.11
N GLN A 236 -12.53 -6.12 -11.54
CA GLN A 236 -13.68 -6.00 -10.64
C GLN A 236 -14.08 -7.33 -9.99
N GLN A 237 -14.00 -8.45 -10.73
CA GLN A 237 -14.20 -9.80 -10.18
C GLN A 237 -13.19 -10.17 -9.07
N GLN A 238 -11.96 -9.65 -9.14
CA GLN A 238 -10.95 -9.88 -8.11
C GLN A 238 -11.24 -9.02 -6.88
N ASP A 239 -11.60 -7.76 -7.07
CA ASP A 239 -11.93 -6.82 -5.99
C ASP A 239 -13.15 -7.27 -5.19
N ASP A 240 -14.18 -7.82 -5.86
CA ASP A 240 -15.37 -8.36 -5.20
C ASP A 240 -15.03 -9.55 -4.28
N LYS A 241 -14.13 -10.45 -4.72
CA LYS A 241 -13.70 -11.60 -3.92
C LYS A 241 -12.91 -11.16 -2.69
N VAL A 242 -12.01 -10.18 -2.84
CA VAL A 242 -11.25 -9.61 -1.73
C VAL A 242 -12.20 -8.96 -0.73
N SER A 243 -13.14 -8.14 -1.20
CA SER A 243 -14.13 -7.45 -0.37
C SER A 243 -15.02 -8.43 0.41
N GLN A 244 -15.51 -9.49 -0.23
CA GLN A 244 -16.28 -10.53 0.46
C GLN A 244 -15.46 -11.28 1.51
N SER A 245 -14.18 -11.55 1.25
CA SER A 245 -13.31 -12.22 2.22
C SER A 245 -13.03 -11.35 3.45
N GLN A 246 -12.87 -10.04 3.27
CA GLN A 246 -12.69 -9.09 4.36
C GLN A 246 -13.98 -8.93 5.17
N ALA A 247 -15.13 -8.80 4.51
CA ALA A 247 -16.43 -8.72 5.17
C ALA A 247 -16.73 -9.97 6.02
N LYS A 248 -16.39 -11.17 5.54
CA LYS A 248 -16.54 -12.42 6.32
C LYS A 248 -15.65 -12.41 7.58
N LYS A 249 -14.40 -11.97 7.48
CA LYS A 249 -13.49 -11.86 8.64
C LYS A 249 -14.00 -10.86 9.68
N LEU A 250 -14.53 -9.72 9.24
CA LEU A 250 -15.09 -8.71 10.13
C LEU A 250 -16.33 -9.24 10.85
N ARG A 251 -17.25 -9.90 10.13
CA ARG A 251 -18.44 -10.53 10.73
C ARG A 251 -18.06 -11.59 11.76
N GLN A 252 -17.10 -12.46 11.47
CA GLN A 252 -16.61 -13.47 12.42
C GLN A 252 -15.99 -12.84 13.68
N LYS A 253 -15.29 -11.71 13.54
CA LYS A 253 -14.73 -10.98 14.68
C LYS A 253 -15.82 -10.36 15.56
N GLU A 254 -16.83 -9.75 14.93
CA GLU A 254 -17.98 -9.15 15.61
C GLU A 254 -18.82 -10.20 16.34
N GLU A 255 -19.12 -11.32 15.66
CA GLU A 255 -19.81 -12.47 16.24
C GLU A 255 -19.04 -13.05 17.43
N GLY A 256 -17.72 -13.22 17.31
CA GLY A 256 -16.87 -13.67 18.41
C GLY A 256 -16.92 -12.74 19.62
N GLN A 257 -16.96 -11.42 19.42
CA GLN A 257 -17.11 -10.45 20.51
C GLN A 257 -18.46 -10.56 21.22
N GLN A 258 -19.55 -10.70 20.45
CA GLN A 258 -20.89 -10.85 21.02
C GLN A 258 -21.04 -12.15 21.82
N LEU A 259 -20.48 -13.25 21.33
CA LEU A 259 -20.49 -14.54 22.02
C LEU A 259 -19.72 -14.48 23.34
N TRP A 260 -18.55 -13.85 23.36
CA TRP A 260 -17.80 -13.65 24.61
C TRP A 260 -18.52 -12.75 25.60
N ALA A 261 -19.14 -11.65 25.14
CA ALA A 261 -19.94 -10.78 25.99
C ALA A 261 -21.11 -11.54 26.63
N ALA A 262 -21.80 -12.40 25.88
CA ALA A 262 -22.88 -13.23 26.40
C ALA A 262 -22.40 -14.24 27.46
N VAL A 263 -21.24 -14.86 27.26
CA VAL A 263 -20.66 -15.79 28.25
C VAL A 263 -20.25 -15.04 29.53
N ILE A 264 -19.61 -13.88 29.40
CA ILE A 264 -19.25 -13.01 30.53
C ILE A 264 -20.49 -12.57 31.30
N ALA A 265 -21.52 -12.09 30.61
CA ALA A 265 -22.79 -11.68 31.22
C ALA A 265 -23.48 -12.84 31.92
N LYS A 266 -23.46 -14.05 31.34
CA LYS A 266 -24.00 -15.26 31.98
C LYS A 266 -23.22 -15.63 33.24
N GLU A 267 -21.90 -15.45 33.24
CA GLU A 267 -21.09 -15.72 34.41
C GLU A 267 -21.35 -14.68 35.52
N LEU A 268 -21.36 -13.39 35.19
CA LEU A 268 -21.71 -12.33 36.15
C LEU A 268 -23.14 -12.42 36.66
N GLY A 269 -24.08 -12.89 35.83
CA GLY A 269 -25.48 -13.13 36.21
C GLY A 269 -25.70 -14.21 37.27
N LYS A 270 -24.66 -14.97 37.66
CA LYS A 270 -24.69 -15.89 38.81
C LYS A 270 -24.31 -15.21 40.13
N ARG A 271 -23.94 -13.94 40.10
CA ARG A 271 -23.40 -13.16 41.22
C ARG A 271 -24.31 -11.97 41.49
N ALA A 272 -24.43 -11.59 42.75
CA ALA A 272 -25.25 -10.47 43.15
C ALA A 272 -24.41 -9.19 43.24
N HIS A 273 -24.92 -8.10 42.66
CA HIS A 273 -24.38 -6.77 42.90
C HIS A 273 -24.79 -6.32 44.31
N HIS A 274 -23.82 -5.76 45.03
CA HIS A 274 -23.94 -5.09 46.33
C HIS A 274 -25.25 -5.33 47.09
N LEU A 275 -25.20 -6.19 48.11
CA LEU A 275 -26.36 -6.52 48.92
C LEU A 275 -26.39 -5.72 50.21
N ASP A 276 -27.56 -5.16 50.51
CA ASP A 276 -27.88 -4.73 51.86
C ASP A 276 -27.99 -5.97 52.78
N ILE A 277 -26.91 -6.23 53.53
CA ILE A 277 -26.84 -7.33 54.49
C ILE A 277 -27.60 -7.04 55.79
N GLN A 278 -28.24 -5.88 55.93
CA GLN A 278 -28.96 -5.53 57.15
C GLN A 278 -30.09 -6.52 57.46
N LYS A 279 -30.85 -6.96 56.44
CA LYS A 279 -31.90 -7.98 56.64
C LYS A 279 -31.35 -9.33 57.12
N LEU A 280 -30.14 -9.68 56.71
CA LEU A 280 -29.47 -10.89 57.19
C LEU A 280 -29.11 -10.73 58.67
N PHE A 281 -28.57 -9.58 59.07
CA PHE A 281 -28.28 -9.28 60.47
C PHE A 281 -29.52 -9.25 61.35
N ASP A 282 -30.60 -8.63 60.86
CA ASP A 282 -31.88 -8.61 61.56
C ASP A 282 -32.45 -10.02 61.77
N SER A 283 -32.12 -10.98 60.89
CA SER A 283 -32.53 -12.38 61.05
C SER A 283 -31.78 -13.14 62.15
N PHE A 284 -30.59 -12.68 62.55
CA PHE A 284 -29.85 -13.27 63.67
C PHE A 284 -30.34 -12.76 65.03
N LEU A 285 -30.93 -11.55 65.10
CA LEU A 285 -31.36 -10.93 66.36
C LEU A 285 -32.40 -11.75 67.15
N PRO A 286 -33.38 -12.45 66.53
CA PRO A 286 -34.35 -13.27 67.25
C PRO A 286 -33.77 -14.56 67.83
N LEU A 287 -32.51 -14.93 67.53
CA LEU A 287 -31.90 -16.15 68.05
C LEU A 287 -31.59 -16.01 69.54
N PRO A 288 -32.23 -16.81 70.42
CA PRO A 288 -31.92 -16.76 71.83
C PRO A 288 -30.56 -17.42 72.10
N VAL A 289 -29.76 -16.81 72.99
CA VAL A 289 -28.50 -17.42 73.46
C VAL A 289 -28.76 -18.73 74.20
N GLN A 290 -29.88 -18.79 74.95
CA GLN A 290 -30.36 -20.00 75.60
C GLN A 290 -31.80 -20.29 75.21
N LEU A 291 -32.06 -21.50 74.73
CA LEU A 291 -33.37 -21.94 74.30
C LEU A 291 -33.83 -23.10 75.19
N GLN A 292 -34.65 -22.82 76.20
CA GLN A 292 -35.16 -23.84 77.14
C GLN A 292 -34.06 -24.76 77.72
N GLY A 293 -32.93 -24.16 78.11
CA GLY A 293 -31.77 -24.88 78.66
C GLY A 293 -30.74 -25.31 77.64
N TRP A 294 -31.01 -25.23 76.33
CA TRP A 294 -30.03 -25.45 75.27
C TRP A 294 -29.18 -24.19 75.03
N ALA A 295 -27.87 -24.34 74.84
CA ALA A 295 -26.98 -23.20 74.59
C ALA A 295 -26.62 -23.11 73.09
N LEU A 296 -26.74 -21.90 72.52
CA LEU A 296 -26.35 -21.64 71.14
C LEU A 296 -24.83 -21.87 70.99
N GLN A 297 -24.45 -22.74 70.05
CA GLN A 297 -23.05 -23.01 69.73
C GLN A 297 -22.59 -22.16 68.55
N ASN A 298 -23.37 -22.21 67.47
CA ASN A 298 -23.11 -21.42 66.27
C ASN A 298 -24.40 -21.20 65.48
N ALA A 299 -24.37 -20.20 64.62
CA ALA A 299 -25.33 -20.05 63.55
C ALA A 299 -24.59 -19.78 62.25
N GLN A 300 -25.09 -20.29 61.14
CA GLN A 300 -24.48 -20.13 59.83
C GLN A 300 -25.56 -19.88 58.79
N CYS A 301 -25.34 -18.90 57.94
CA CYS A 301 -26.13 -18.67 56.75
C CYS A 301 -25.23 -18.85 55.51
N THR A 302 -25.77 -19.53 54.51
CA THR A 302 -25.14 -19.69 53.20
C THR A 302 -26.07 -19.13 52.14
N SER A 303 -25.50 -18.40 51.19
CA SER A 303 -26.28 -17.74 50.16
C SER A 303 -26.30 -18.53 48.85
N SER A 304 -27.43 -18.49 48.18
CA SER A 304 -27.61 -18.89 46.78
C SER A 304 -28.27 -17.74 46.02
N PHE A 305 -27.85 -17.50 44.79
CA PHE A 305 -28.41 -16.46 43.94
C PHE A 305 -29.07 -17.09 42.71
N ALA A 306 -30.36 -16.82 42.53
CA ALA A 306 -31.14 -17.28 41.40
C ALA A 306 -32.31 -16.32 41.14
N ASN A 307 -32.65 -16.07 39.87
CA ASN A 307 -33.80 -15.26 39.46
C ASN A 307 -33.87 -13.90 40.20
N GLU A 308 -32.75 -13.16 40.22
CA GLU A 308 -32.67 -11.82 40.84
C GLU A 308 -33.01 -11.80 42.35
N THR A 309 -32.98 -12.96 42.98
CA THR A 309 -33.23 -13.14 44.39
C THR A 309 -32.05 -13.87 45.01
N LYS A 310 -31.51 -13.29 46.08
CA LYS A 310 -30.55 -13.98 46.93
C LYS A 310 -31.29 -14.64 48.08
N LEU A 311 -31.22 -15.96 48.13
CA LEU A 311 -31.78 -16.78 49.18
C LEU A 311 -30.66 -17.20 50.14
N TRP A 312 -30.77 -16.76 51.38
CA TRP A 312 -29.93 -17.22 52.47
C TRP A 312 -30.62 -18.38 53.16
N SER A 313 -29.96 -19.54 53.13
CA SER A 313 -30.35 -20.71 53.91
C SER A 313 -29.54 -20.68 55.21
N CYS A 314 -30.25 -20.51 56.32
CA CYS A 314 -29.66 -20.32 57.62
C CYS A 314 -29.96 -21.49 58.55
N GLU A 315 -28.99 -21.81 59.39
CA GLU A 315 -29.09 -22.82 60.43
C GLU A 315 -28.42 -22.34 61.73
N ALA A 316 -28.96 -22.76 62.87
CA ALA A 316 -28.36 -22.54 64.18
C ALA A 316 -28.31 -23.85 64.94
N SER A 317 -27.15 -24.15 65.52
CA SER A 317 -26.91 -25.37 66.30
C SER A 317 -26.83 -25.04 67.78
N TYR A 318 -27.59 -25.77 68.58
CA TYR A 318 -27.57 -25.70 70.02
C TYR A 318 -27.17 -27.05 70.59
N SER A 319 -26.41 -27.02 71.69
CA SER A 319 -26.08 -28.22 72.47
C SER A 319 -26.76 -28.17 73.83
N ALA A 320 -27.11 -29.34 74.34
CA ALA A 320 -27.53 -29.45 75.71
C ALA A 320 -26.33 -29.19 76.63
N PRO A 321 -26.51 -28.52 77.78
CA PRO A 321 -25.48 -28.35 78.79
C PRO A 321 -25.00 -29.73 79.26
N GLU A 322 -23.71 -29.83 79.60
CA GLU A 322 -23.18 -31.05 80.19
C GLU A 322 -23.99 -31.42 81.45
N PRO A 323 -24.29 -32.71 81.66
CA PRO A 323 -25.15 -33.14 82.74
C PRO A 323 -24.48 -32.86 84.08
N THR A 324 -24.81 -31.73 84.68
CA THR A 324 -24.57 -31.45 86.10
C THR A 324 -25.58 -32.29 86.88
N THR A 325 -25.17 -33.51 87.24
CA THR A 325 -25.80 -34.39 88.25
C THR A 325 -27.33 -34.57 88.14
N GLY A 326 -27.75 -35.62 87.41
CA GLY A 326 -28.97 -36.39 87.74
C GLY A 326 -30.30 -36.02 87.07
N LYS A 327 -30.41 -34.91 86.32
CA LYS A 327 -31.63 -34.60 85.56
C LYS A 327 -31.48 -35.00 84.10
N SER A 328 -32.12 -36.10 83.69
CA SER A 328 -32.24 -36.47 82.28
C SER A 328 -33.13 -35.45 81.57
N PHE A 329 -32.61 -34.89 80.47
CA PHE A 329 -33.37 -33.97 79.63
C PHE A 329 -34.45 -34.75 78.87
N ALA A 330 -35.71 -34.35 78.96
CA ALA A 330 -36.81 -35.01 78.27
C ALA A 330 -36.95 -34.46 76.82
N PRO A 331 -36.64 -35.25 75.78
CA PRO A 331 -36.64 -34.80 74.38
C PRO A 331 -38.02 -34.49 73.79
N ASN A 332 -39.11 -34.60 74.57
CA ASN A 332 -40.49 -34.47 74.10
C ASN A 332 -41.15 -33.12 74.43
N SER A 333 -40.40 -32.14 74.94
CA SER A 333 -40.92 -30.80 75.18
C SER A 333 -40.92 -30.00 73.87
N LYS A 334 -42.09 -29.49 73.45
CA LYS A 334 -42.17 -28.57 72.30
C LYS A 334 -41.40 -27.30 72.64
N VAL A 335 -40.23 -27.13 72.02
CA VAL A 335 -39.44 -25.90 72.16
C VAL A 335 -40.20 -24.75 71.51
N ASN A 336 -40.44 -23.66 72.27
CA ASN A 336 -41.05 -22.46 71.72
C ASN A 336 -39.99 -21.71 70.90
N VAL A 337 -40.17 -21.69 69.59
CA VAL A 337 -39.21 -21.07 68.66
C VAL A 337 -39.75 -19.79 68.05
N PRO A 338 -38.87 -18.84 67.67
CA PRO A 338 -39.31 -17.60 67.06
C PRO A 338 -40.07 -17.86 65.75
N THR A 339 -40.94 -16.92 65.36
CA THR A 339 -41.71 -17.03 64.13
C THR A 339 -40.80 -17.12 62.91
N GLY A 340 -41.06 -18.08 62.02
CA GLY A 340 -40.27 -18.31 60.80
C GLY A 340 -39.09 -19.27 60.94
N PHE A 341 -38.90 -19.85 62.13
CA PHE A 341 -37.89 -20.87 62.40
C PHE A 341 -38.53 -22.26 62.43
N GLU A 342 -37.87 -23.23 61.81
CA GLU A 342 -38.20 -24.64 61.87
C GLU A 342 -37.23 -25.36 62.81
N VAL A 343 -37.73 -26.37 63.53
CA VAL A 343 -36.96 -27.11 64.55
C VAL A 343 -36.69 -28.52 64.07
N GLU A 344 -35.41 -28.90 64.06
CA GLU A 344 -34.96 -30.26 63.80
C GLU A 344 -34.21 -30.79 65.04
N TYR A 345 -34.70 -31.92 65.58
CA TYR A 345 -34.09 -32.58 66.73
C TYR A 345 -33.06 -33.60 66.25
N LEU A 346 -31.80 -33.41 66.63
CA LEU A 346 -30.71 -34.31 66.24
C LEU A 346 -30.45 -35.36 67.34
N PRO A 347 -30.03 -36.60 66.99
CA PRO A 347 -29.87 -37.71 67.95
C PRO A 347 -28.86 -37.46 69.09
N ALA A 348 -27.92 -36.52 68.90
CA ALA A 348 -26.73 -36.35 69.74
C ALA A 348 -26.87 -35.30 70.86
N LYS A 349 -28.07 -35.11 71.41
CA LYS A 349 -28.37 -33.95 72.28
C LYS A 349 -27.96 -32.63 71.60
N ALA A 350 -28.35 -32.50 70.34
CA ALA A 350 -28.21 -31.29 69.56
C ALA A 350 -29.58 -30.87 69.02
N LEU A 351 -29.84 -29.58 69.01
CA LEU A 351 -31.05 -28.99 68.45
C LEU A 351 -30.62 -28.07 67.32
N LYS A 352 -31.26 -28.23 66.15
CA LYS A 352 -30.99 -27.40 64.98
C LYS A 352 -32.22 -26.55 64.68
N LEU A 353 -32.01 -25.25 64.50
CA LEU A 353 -33.03 -24.36 63.95
C LEU A 353 -32.68 -24.03 62.51
N THR A 354 -33.66 -23.99 61.62
CA THR A 354 -33.47 -23.59 60.22
C THR A 354 -34.43 -22.45 59.86
N TRP A 355 -33.96 -21.50 59.06
CA TRP A 355 -34.79 -20.42 58.51
C TRP A 355 -34.22 -19.94 57.18
N GLN A 356 -35.01 -19.11 56.48
CA GLN A 356 -34.61 -18.55 55.19
C GLN A 356 -34.78 -17.03 55.18
N VAL A 357 -33.82 -16.34 54.58
CA VAL A 357 -33.88 -14.89 54.34
C VAL A 357 -33.82 -14.63 52.84
N LYS A 358 -34.87 -14.02 52.30
CA LYS A 358 -34.95 -13.63 50.89
C LYS A 358 -34.55 -12.16 50.74
N HIS A 359 -33.64 -11.90 49.81
CA HIS A 359 -33.19 -10.56 49.46
C HIS A 359 -33.36 -10.33 47.96
N ALA A 360 -33.98 -9.22 47.56
CA ALA A 360 -33.94 -8.79 46.17
C ALA A 360 -32.51 -8.35 45.85
N ALA A 361 -31.96 -8.82 44.73
CA ALA A 361 -30.59 -8.52 44.36
C ALA A 361 -30.45 -8.48 42.83
N MET A 362 -29.77 -7.47 42.33
CA MET A 362 -29.52 -7.35 40.90
C MET A 362 -28.29 -8.19 40.52
N PRO A 363 -28.28 -8.82 39.34
CA PRO A 363 -27.08 -9.45 38.83
C PRO A 363 -25.98 -8.40 38.60
N ILE A 364 -24.73 -8.80 38.74
CA ILE A 364 -23.61 -7.91 38.43
C ILE A 364 -23.60 -7.61 36.93
N ALA A 365 -23.64 -6.33 36.58
CA ALA A 365 -23.45 -5.88 35.22
C ALA A 365 -21.95 -5.62 34.94
N GLN A 366 -21.49 -5.90 33.72
CA GLN A 366 -20.07 -5.81 33.36
C GLN A 366 -19.54 -4.36 33.41
N ASP A 367 -20.37 -3.40 33.06
CA ASP A 367 -20.09 -1.97 33.11
C ASP A 367 -19.96 -1.45 34.55
N ALA A 368 -20.75 -2.02 35.48
CA ALA A 368 -20.73 -1.74 36.91
C ALA A 368 -19.53 -2.34 37.66
N LEU A 369 -18.68 -3.14 37.01
CA LEU A 369 -17.45 -3.65 37.61
C LEU A 369 -16.42 -2.53 37.73
N GLU A 370 -15.85 -2.41 38.92
CA GLU A 370 -14.73 -1.52 39.18
C GLU A 370 -13.39 -2.16 38.79
N THR A 371 -12.36 -1.34 38.67
CA THR A 371 -11.01 -1.84 38.37
C THR A 371 -10.36 -2.49 39.60
N VAL A 372 -9.39 -3.37 39.37
CA VAL A 372 -8.55 -3.96 40.44
C VAL A 372 -7.95 -2.87 41.33
N ASN A 373 -7.40 -1.81 40.72
CA ASN A 373 -6.80 -0.70 41.45
C ASN A 373 -7.82 0.04 42.33
N HIS A 374 -9.05 0.21 41.84
CA HIS A 374 -10.11 0.82 42.65
C HIS A 374 -10.35 0.03 43.93
N HIS A 375 -10.44 -1.31 43.86
CA HIS A 375 -10.62 -2.13 45.06
C HIS A 375 -9.40 -2.17 45.98
N LEU A 376 -8.18 -2.24 45.41
CA LEU A 376 -6.94 -2.20 46.20
C LEU A 376 -6.74 -0.87 46.93
N VAL A 377 -7.39 0.21 46.48
CA VAL A 377 -7.36 1.51 47.16
C VAL A 377 -8.59 1.67 48.06
N GLN A 378 -9.80 1.67 47.51
CA GLN A 378 -11.02 2.02 48.22
C GLN A 378 -11.47 0.91 49.17
N THR A 379 -11.64 -0.32 48.66
CA THR A 379 -12.07 -1.46 49.49
C THR A 379 -11.04 -1.77 50.56
N ALA A 380 -9.76 -1.78 50.20
CA ALA A 380 -8.68 -1.97 51.17
C ALA A 380 -8.63 -0.85 52.20
N SER A 381 -8.82 0.42 51.81
CA SER A 381 -8.83 1.55 52.75
C SER A 381 -9.99 1.46 53.75
N ILE A 382 -11.20 1.06 53.33
CA ILE A 382 -12.33 0.86 54.24
C ILE A 382 -12.01 -0.25 55.26
N VAL A 383 -11.46 -1.38 54.80
CA VAL A 383 -11.05 -2.48 55.70
C VAL A 383 -9.92 -2.01 56.64
N GLN A 384 -8.92 -1.31 56.12
CA GLN A 384 -7.77 -0.79 56.87
C GLN A 384 -8.16 0.21 57.94
N SER A 385 -9.07 1.14 57.62
CA SER A 385 -9.55 2.15 58.57
C SER A 385 -10.28 1.54 59.78
N ASN A 386 -10.79 0.32 59.64
CA ASN A 386 -11.52 -0.40 60.68
C ASN A 386 -10.75 -1.60 61.26
N LEU A 387 -9.43 -1.72 60.99
CA LEU A 387 -8.62 -2.85 61.46
C LEU A 387 -8.63 -3.02 62.97
N GLY A 388 -8.67 -1.92 63.74
CA GLY A 388 -8.70 -1.97 65.20
C GLY A 388 -9.96 -2.66 65.77
N SER A 389 -11.03 -2.73 64.99
CA SER A 389 -12.30 -3.36 65.36
C SER A 389 -12.44 -4.80 64.81
N LEU A 390 -11.53 -5.21 63.91
CA LEU A 390 -11.49 -6.54 63.31
C LEU A 390 -10.61 -7.48 64.16
N MET A 391 -11.09 -8.71 64.35
CA MET A 391 -10.30 -9.78 64.97
C MET A 391 -9.38 -10.49 63.96
N SER A 392 -9.83 -10.61 62.70
CA SER A 392 -9.01 -11.10 61.60
C SER A 392 -9.59 -10.66 60.25
N THR A 393 -8.72 -10.51 59.25
CA THR A 393 -9.09 -10.24 57.86
C THR A 393 -8.16 -10.98 56.91
N SER A 394 -8.65 -11.35 55.72
CA SER A 394 -7.84 -11.95 54.66
C SER A 394 -7.17 -10.89 53.78
N ASP A 395 -6.00 -11.21 53.23
CA ASP A 395 -5.39 -10.43 52.14
C ASP A 395 -6.31 -10.39 50.91
N ILE A 396 -6.54 -9.20 50.36
CA ILE A 396 -7.27 -9.02 49.09
C ILE A 396 -6.32 -9.37 47.94
N LYS A 397 -6.44 -10.58 47.39
CA LYS A 397 -5.65 -11.05 46.24
C LYS A 397 -6.58 -11.38 45.07
N PHE A 398 -6.44 -10.63 43.99
CA PHE A 398 -7.22 -10.84 42.77
C PHE A 398 -6.64 -11.98 41.94
N ALA A 399 -7.52 -12.87 41.50
CA ALA A 399 -7.23 -13.96 40.58
C ALA A 399 -8.22 -13.93 39.41
N SER A 400 -7.76 -14.36 38.23
CA SER A 400 -8.60 -14.42 37.03
C SER A 400 -9.70 -15.48 37.19
N ILE A 401 -10.94 -15.10 36.86
CA ILE A 401 -12.08 -16.02 36.84
C ILE A 401 -11.97 -16.88 35.58
N GLN A 402 -11.95 -18.20 35.77
CA GLN A 402 -11.91 -19.15 34.67
C GLN A 402 -13.27 -19.22 33.99
N VAL A 403 -13.43 -18.48 32.89
CA VAL A 403 -14.62 -18.49 32.04
C VAL A 403 -14.44 -19.53 30.94
N GLN A 404 -15.40 -20.44 30.79
CA GLN A 404 -15.35 -21.42 29.69
C GLN A 404 -15.51 -20.69 28.35
N PRO A 405 -14.57 -20.86 27.40
CA PRO A 405 -14.62 -20.13 26.15
C PRO A 405 -15.83 -20.58 25.31
N PRO A 406 -16.54 -19.64 24.65
CA PRO A 406 -17.62 -19.99 23.75
C PRO A 406 -17.09 -20.83 22.58
N LYS A 407 -17.98 -21.61 21.99
CA LYS A 407 -17.70 -22.44 20.82
C LYS A 407 -18.59 -22.04 19.66
N PHE A 408 -18.05 -22.07 18.45
CA PHE A 408 -18.85 -21.98 17.23
C PHE A 408 -19.75 -23.21 17.07
N GLU A 409 -20.72 -23.17 16.14
CA GLU A 409 -21.61 -24.30 15.83
C GLU A 409 -20.86 -25.57 15.41
N ASP A 410 -19.67 -25.41 14.83
CA ASP A 410 -18.78 -26.51 14.43
C ASP A 410 -17.94 -27.09 15.60
N GLY A 411 -18.15 -26.60 16.82
CA GLY A 411 -17.47 -27.05 18.03
C GLY A 411 -16.09 -26.45 18.26
N ARG A 412 -15.57 -25.61 17.35
CA ARG A 412 -14.29 -24.91 17.54
C ARG A 412 -14.40 -23.86 18.64
N VAL A 413 -13.36 -23.75 19.45
CA VAL A 413 -13.26 -22.75 20.52
C VAL A 413 -12.99 -21.37 19.91
N ILE A 414 -13.67 -20.35 20.42
CA ILE A 414 -13.49 -18.96 20.02
C ILE A 414 -12.45 -18.33 20.95
N ASP A 415 -11.35 -17.87 20.39
CA ASP A 415 -10.32 -17.16 21.15
C ASP A 415 -10.86 -15.87 21.76
N MET A 416 -10.36 -15.52 22.95
CA MET A 416 -10.76 -14.30 23.63
C MET A 416 -10.26 -13.07 22.86
N PRO A 417 -11.12 -12.09 22.54
CA PRO A 417 -10.71 -10.86 21.88
C PRO A 417 -9.63 -10.13 22.68
N VAL A 418 -8.66 -9.52 22.00
CA VAL A 418 -7.55 -8.78 22.65
C VAL A 418 -8.03 -7.66 23.58
N ASN A 419 -9.21 -7.10 23.30
CA ASN A 419 -9.84 -6.03 24.09
C ASN A 419 -10.94 -6.53 25.03
N ALA A 420 -11.03 -7.85 25.26
CA ALA A 420 -12.02 -8.40 26.18
C ALA A 420 -11.65 -8.06 27.62
N VAL A 421 -12.68 -7.82 28.44
CA VAL A 421 -12.52 -7.61 29.88
C VAL A 421 -12.15 -8.94 30.54
N LEU A 422 -11.02 -8.95 31.23
CA LEU A 422 -10.57 -10.06 32.05
C LEU A 422 -11.24 -9.96 33.42
N LEU A 423 -12.25 -10.79 33.67
CA LEU A 423 -12.89 -10.82 34.97
C LEU A 423 -11.92 -11.32 36.05
N GLN A 424 -11.83 -10.57 37.14
CA GLN A 424 -11.03 -10.94 38.30
C GLN A 424 -11.90 -11.02 39.56
N GLN A 425 -11.49 -11.89 40.49
CA GLN A 425 -12.14 -12.09 41.77
C GLN A 425 -11.10 -12.07 42.89
N ALA A 426 -11.43 -11.40 43.99
CA ALA A 426 -10.72 -11.51 45.25
C ALA A 426 -11.69 -11.99 46.33
N ASN A 427 -11.29 -13.02 47.08
CA ASN A 427 -12.06 -13.45 48.24
C ASN A 427 -11.72 -12.57 49.43
N ILE A 428 -12.74 -12.20 50.21
CA ILE A 428 -12.60 -11.43 51.44
C ILE A 428 -13.26 -12.20 52.57
N SER A 429 -12.53 -12.36 53.69
CA SER A 429 -13.09 -12.78 54.96
C SER A 429 -12.86 -11.69 56.01
N LEU A 430 -13.91 -11.40 56.76
CA LEU A 430 -13.90 -10.46 57.88
C LEU A 430 -14.40 -11.20 59.12
N ARG A 431 -13.67 -11.06 60.23
CA ARG A 431 -14.09 -11.59 61.53
C ARG A 431 -14.06 -10.47 62.56
N ALA A 432 -15.17 -10.25 63.23
CA ALA A 432 -15.30 -9.21 64.25
C ALA A 432 -16.45 -9.50 65.22
N ARG A 433 -16.60 -8.63 66.22
CA ARG A 433 -17.81 -8.59 67.06
C ARG A 433 -19.03 -8.30 66.21
N PHE A 434 -20.14 -8.97 66.48
CA PHE A 434 -21.38 -8.82 65.71
C PHE A 434 -21.82 -7.34 65.53
N GLN A 435 -21.62 -6.50 66.54
CA GLN A 435 -22.03 -5.08 66.51
C GLN A 435 -21.21 -4.22 65.53
N VAL A 436 -19.96 -4.59 65.26
CA VAL A 436 -19.03 -3.85 64.38
C VAL A 436 -19.42 -4.01 62.91
N PHE A 437 -20.08 -5.12 62.54
CA PHE A 437 -20.36 -5.44 61.14
C PHE A 437 -21.28 -4.46 60.40
N LYS A 438 -21.98 -3.59 61.14
CA LYS A 438 -22.77 -2.50 60.55
C LYS A 438 -21.90 -1.54 59.72
N GLU A 439 -20.63 -1.40 60.05
CA GLU A 439 -19.68 -0.53 59.34
C GLU A 439 -19.25 -1.10 57.98
N PHE A 440 -19.41 -2.43 57.79
CA PHE A 440 -19.01 -3.13 56.57
C PHE A 440 -20.15 -3.38 55.58
N VAL A 441 -21.38 -2.93 55.89
CA VAL A 441 -22.56 -3.07 55.02
C VAL A 441 -22.33 -2.37 53.66
N ALA A 442 -21.60 -1.26 53.65
CA ALA A 442 -21.31 -0.48 52.45
C ALA A 442 -20.23 -1.10 51.53
N LEU A 443 -19.59 -2.20 51.94
CA LEU A 443 -18.57 -2.82 51.10
C LEU A 443 -19.19 -3.42 49.82
N PRO A 444 -18.56 -3.25 48.64
CA PRO A 444 -19.02 -3.83 47.37
C PRO A 444 -18.65 -5.33 47.30
N VAL A 445 -19.13 -6.12 48.26
CA VAL A 445 -18.82 -7.53 48.43
C VAL A 445 -20.09 -8.35 48.21
N ASP A 446 -19.97 -9.38 47.37
CA ASP A 446 -20.97 -10.42 47.26
C ASP A 446 -20.78 -11.41 48.42
N TRP A 447 -21.42 -11.12 49.57
CA TRP A 447 -21.32 -11.94 50.78
C TRP A 447 -21.92 -13.32 50.59
N GLN A 448 -21.17 -14.40 50.78
CA GLN A 448 -21.60 -15.76 50.49
C GLN A 448 -21.94 -16.55 51.75
N THR A 449 -21.20 -16.32 52.83
CA THR A 449 -21.43 -16.98 54.11
C THR A 449 -21.36 -15.98 55.25
N ALA A 450 -22.17 -16.22 56.28
CA ALA A 450 -22.14 -15.49 57.53
C ALA A 450 -22.24 -16.51 58.67
N ARG A 451 -21.26 -16.54 59.56
CA ARG A 451 -21.16 -17.50 60.66
C ARG A 451 -21.04 -16.78 61.99
N LEU A 452 -22.07 -16.91 62.81
CA LEU A 452 -22.10 -16.50 64.19
C LEU A 452 -21.48 -17.62 65.05
N THR A 453 -20.49 -17.29 65.86
CA THR A 453 -19.89 -18.20 66.84
C THR A 453 -19.97 -17.58 68.22
N MET A 454 -20.35 -18.39 69.20
CA MET A 454 -20.27 -18.00 70.60
C MET A 454 -18.96 -18.48 71.19
N ASN A 455 -18.19 -17.56 71.77
CA ASN A 455 -17.03 -17.91 72.57
C ASN A 455 -17.45 -18.01 74.04
N PRO A 456 -17.47 -19.22 74.64
CA PRO A 456 -17.79 -19.39 76.05
C PRO A 456 -16.59 -18.93 76.89
N GLY A 457 -16.68 -17.74 77.46
CA GLY A 457 -15.76 -17.21 78.46
C GLY A 457 -16.53 -16.43 79.52
N ASP A 458 -15.84 -15.86 80.51
CA ASP A 458 -16.45 -15.08 81.61
C ASP A 458 -17.33 -13.91 81.11
N ARG A 459 -17.08 -13.44 79.88
CA ARG A 459 -17.95 -12.56 79.11
C ARG A 459 -18.26 -13.22 77.77
N PRO A 460 -19.45 -13.79 77.57
CA PRO A 460 -19.79 -14.43 76.31
C PRO A 460 -19.74 -13.39 75.18
N GLU A 461 -18.86 -13.64 74.21
CA GLU A 461 -18.67 -12.76 73.06
C GLU A 461 -19.25 -13.42 71.81
N ILE A 462 -20.07 -12.65 71.10
CA ILE A 462 -20.68 -13.06 69.84
C ILE A 462 -19.80 -12.56 68.71
N VAL A 463 -19.12 -13.49 68.05
CA VAL A 463 -18.22 -13.22 66.93
C VAL A 463 -18.91 -13.62 65.63
N LEU A 464 -18.91 -12.71 64.67
CA LEU A 464 -19.39 -12.97 63.32
C LEU A 464 -18.20 -13.09 62.38
N ASP A 465 -18.22 -14.12 61.56
CA ASP A 465 -17.28 -14.37 60.46
C ASP A 465 -18.07 -14.30 59.15
N MET A 466 -17.72 -13.37 58.28
CA MET A 466 -18.35 -13.24 56.98
C MET A 466 -17.33 -13.47 55.88
N THR A 467 -17.71 -14.29 54.90
CA THR A 467 -16.90 -14.50 53.71
C THR A 467 -17.68 -14.13 52.47
N GLY A 468 -16.99 -13.52 51.51
CA GLY A 468 -17.57 -13.10 50.25
C GLY A 468 -16.51 -12.89 49.18
N ALA A 469 -16.94 -12.35 48.05
CA ALA A 469 -16.08 -12.07 46.92
C ALA A 469 -16.28 -10.64 46.41
N VAL A 470 -15.19 -10.03 45.99
CA VAL A 470 -15.17 -8.77 45.25
C VAL A 470 -14.81 -9.09 43.80
N TYR A 471 -15.48 -8.45 42.86
CA TYR A 471 -15.32 -8.69 41.42
C TYR A 471 -14.79 -7.43 40.73
N ALA A 472 -13.85 -7.61 39.81
CA ALA A 472 -13.17 -6.51 39.11
C ALA A 472 -12.99 -6.79 37.62
N LYS A 473 -12.74 -5.72 36.86
CA LYS A 473 -12.38 -5.72 35.44
C LYS A 473 -10.93 -5.32 35.15
#